data_AF-E5X4J8-F1
#
_entry.id   AF-E5X4J8-F1
#
_cell.length_a   1.000
_cell.length_b   1.000
_cell.length_c   1.000
_cell.angle_alpha   90.00
_cell.angle_beta   90.00
_cell.angle_gamma   90.00
#
_symmetry.space_group_name_H-M   'P 1'
#
loop_
_entity.id
_entity.type
_entity.pdbx_description
1 polymer ?
#
loop_
_entity_poly.entity_id
_entity_poly.type
_entity_poly.pdbx_seq_one_letter_code
_entity_poly.pdbx_strand_id
1 'polypeptide(L)'
;MDAYFNENRVIGKASVSHNDWEKRLEGMKIRSNIKEEIRLMARYDKDMQRAITMDSEYTKEVTFAYLEMIGIKRYVRERRKYDRLLETLNKLKITLVIK
;
A
#
# COMPACT_ATOMS: atom_id res chain seq x y z
N MET A 1 21.72 -42.24 11.96
CA MET A 1 22.35 -41.50 10.84
C MET A 1 21.46 -40.33 10.58
N ASP A 2 21.74 -39.25 11.30
CA ASP A 2 20.72 -38.32 11.73
C ASP A 2 20.65 -37.17 10.74
N ALA A 3 19.50 -37.05 10.07
CA ALA A 3 19.29 -36.11 8.99
C ALA A 3 19.10 -34.70 9.56
N TYR A 4 20.22 -34.03 9.87
CA TYR A 4 20.29 -32.63 10.29
C TYR A 4 19.95 -31.66 9.15
N PHE A 5 18.74 -31.76 8.61
CA PHE A 5 18.12 -30.66 7.85
C PHE A 5 17.55 -29.65 8.85
N ASN A 6 18.43 -28.75 9.27
CA ASN A 6 18.10 -27.63 10.15
C ASN A 6 17.31 -26.57 9.35
N GLU A 7 16.01 -26.81 9.12
CA GLU A 7 15.08 -25.94 8.37
C GLU A 7 14.76 -24.62 9.08
N ASN A 8 15.78 -23.95 9.62
CA ASN A 8 15.64 -22.65 10.21
C ASN A 8 15.18 -21.64 9.16
N ARG A 9 13.96 -21.12 9.35
CA ARG A 9 13.34 -20.00 8.64
C ARG A 9 12.63 -20.30 7.31
N VAL A 10 11.93 -21.44 7.21
CA VAL A 10 10.62 -21.41 6.52
C VAL A 10 9.65 -20.58 7.37
N ILE A 11 9.72 -19.25 7.23
CA ILE A 11 8.60 -18.38 7.64
C ILE A 11 7.41 -18.85 6.80
N GLY A 12 6.42 -19.47 7.45
CA GLY A 12 5.30 -20.09 6.77
C GLY A 12 4.68 -19.11 5.77
N LYS A 13 4.38 -19.61 4.56
CA LYS A 13 3.70 -18.83 3.52
C LYS A 13 2.30 -18.46 4.03
N ALA A 14 2.19 -17.36 4.75
CA ALA A 14 0.93 -16.76 5.12
C ALA A 14 0.15 -16.53 3.83
N SER A 15 -0.92 -17.29 3.63
CA SER A 15 -1.76 -17.22 2.45
C SER A 15 -2.61 -15.97 2.56
N VAL A 16 -2.01 -14.82 2.21
CA VAL A 16 -2.66 -13.51 2.16
C VAL A 16 -3.94 -13.65 1.35
N SER A 17 -5.09 -13.58 2.03
CA SER A 17 -6.38 -13.59 1.37
C SER A 17 -6.55 -12.30 0.59
N HIS A 18 -7.33 -12.34 -0.49
CA HIS A 18 -7.47 -11.22 -1.43
C HIS A 18 -7.93 -9.90 -0.76
N ASN A 19 -8.55 -9.99 0.43
CA ASN A 19 -9.13 -8.86 1.16
C ASN A 19 -8.40 -8.57 2.49
N ASP A 20 -7.29 -9.23 2.82
CA ASP A 20 -6.61 -9.01 4.11
C ASP A 20 -5.96 -7.63 4.20
N TRP A 21 -5.52 -7.08 3.07
CA TRP A 21 -5.02 -5.71 2.98
C TRP A 21 -6.13 -4.68 3.27
N GLU A 22 -7.37 -4.91 2.83
CA GLU A 22 -8.51 -4.04 3.15
C GLU A 22 -8.85 -4.11 4.64
N LYS A 23 -8.90 -5.31 5.24
CA LYS A 23 -9.14 -5.47 6.69
C LYS A 23 -8.06 -4.76 7.51
N ARG A 24 -6.79 -4.90 7.13
CA ARG A 24 -5.66 -4.23 7.79
C ARG A 24 -5.72 -2.71 7.63
N LEU A 25 -6.07 -2.21 6.45
CA LEU A 25 -6.29 -0.78 6.20
C LEU A 25 -7.48 -0.24 7.04
N GLU A 26 -8.54 -1.02 7.23
CA GLU A 26 -9.68 -0.58 8.01
C GLU A 26 -9.43 -0.54 9.53
N GLY A 27 -8.61 -1.45 10.06
CA GLY A 27 -8.14 -1.39 11.46
C GLY A 27 -7.21 -0.20 11.77
N MET A 28 -6.68 0.50 10.75
CA MET A 28 -5.80 1.65 10.94
C MET A 28 -6.57 2.94 11.25
N LYS A 29 -6.00 3.78 12.13
CA LYS A 29 -6.49 5.11 12.52
C LYS A 29 -6.23 6.18 11.42
N ILE A 30 -6.66 5.88 10.20
CA ILE A 30 -6.55 6.72 9.00
C ILE A 30 -7.94 7.30 8.67
N ARG A 31 -7.99 8.54 8.18
CA ARG A 31 -9.24 9.18 7.71
C ARG A 31 -9.86 8.37 6.57
N SER A 32 -11.19 8.19 6.57
CA SER A 32 -11.93 7.47 5.53
C SER A 32 -11.53 7.87 4.10
N ASN A 33 -11.53 9.18 3.80
CA ASN A 33 -11.15 9.67 2.47
C ASN A 33 -9.72 9.30 2.04
N ILE A 34 -8.78 9.13 2.99
CA ILE A 34 -7.41 8.70 2.69
C ILE A 34 -7.35 7.17 2.55
N LYS A 35 -8.16 6.41 3.32
CA LYS A 35 -8.32 4.97 3.08
C LYS A 35 -8.87 4.69 1.69
N GLU A 36 -9.89 5.42 1.26
CA GLU A 36 -10.49 5.30 -0.09
C GLU A 36 -9.45 5.56 -1.20
N GLU A 37 -8.65 6.62 -1.07
CA GLU A 37 -7.53 6.92 -1.96
C GLU A 37 -6.49 5.77 -2.00
N ILE A 38 -6.14 5.20 -0.84
CA ILE A 38 -5.25 4.03 -0.75
C ILE A 38 -5.88 2.79 -1.41
N ARG A 39 -7.18 2.52 -1.19
CA ARG A 39 -7.89 1.42 -1.86
C ARG A 39 -7.90 1.57 -3.38
N LEU A 40 -8.13 2.78 -3.89
CA LEU A 40 -8.11 3.07 -5.34
C LEU A 40 -6.73 2.77 -5.97
N MET A 41 -5.63 3.13 -5.29
CA MET A 41 -4.27 2.82 -5.75
C MET A 41 -3.88 1.34 -5.62
N ALA A 42 -4.39 0.65 -4.59
CA ALA A 42 -4.07 -0.76 -4.32
C ALA A 42 -4.98 -1.75 -5.07
N ARG A 43 -6.18 -1.35 -5.53
CA ARG A 43 -7.22 -2.23 -6.09
C ARG A 43 -6.73 -3.23 -7.15
N TYR A 44 -5.81 -2.80 -8.02
CA TYR A 44 -5.26 -3.61 -9.11
C TYR A 44 -3.76 -3.90 -8.94
N ASP A 45 -3.19 -3.59 -7.78
CA ASP A 45 -1.76 -3.62 -7.50
C ASP A 45 -1.46 -4.63 -6.40
N LYS A 46 -1.16 -5.87 -6.79
CA LYS A 46 -0.95 -6.98 -5.86
C LYS A 46 0.27 -6.77 -4.96
N ASP A 47 1.29 -6.05 -5.42
CA ASP A 47 2.49 -5.79 -4.65
C ASP A 47 2.24 -4.69 -3.61
N MET A 48 1.46 -3.66 -3.94
CA MET A 48 0.96 -2.69 -2.96
C MET A 48 0.01 -3.34 -1.93
N GLN A 49 -0.90 -4.23 -2.36
CA GLN A 49 -1.76 -5.01 -1.44
C GLN A 49 -0.91 -5.85 -0.47
N ARG A 50 0.12 -6.52 -0.99
CA ARG A 50 1.06 -7.31 -0.20
C ARG A 50 1.87 -6.44 0.75
N ALA A 51 2.32 -5.26 0.33
CA ALA A 51 3.05 -4.30 1.16
C ALA A 51 2.22 -3.83 2.36
N ILE A 52 0.96 -3.41 2.10
CA ILE A 52 -0.01 -3.07 3.16
C ILE A 52 -0.19 -4.26 4.12
N THR A 53 -0.28 -5.48 3.61
CA THR A 53 -0.50 -6.68 4.43
C THR A 53 0.72 -7.08 5.27
N MET A 54 1.93 -6.97 4.72
CA MET A 54 3.17 -7.48 5.28
C MET A 54 4.04 -6.44 6.00
N ASP A 55 3.69 -5.15 5.95
CA ASP A 55 4.52 -4.05 6.47
C ASP A 55 5.89 -3.93 5.77
N SER A 56 5.94 -4.27 4.48
CA SER A 56 7.15 -4.20 3.65
C SER A 56 7.20 -2.91 2.84
N GLU A 57 8.41 -2.45 2.54
CA GLU A 57 8.64 -1.29 1.66
C GLU A 57 8.12 -1.55 0.24
N TYR A 58 7.55 -0.51 -0.37
CA TYR A 58 7.07 -0.54 -1.75
C TYR A 58 7.11 0.87 -2.37
N THR A 59 7.51 0.98 -3.62
CA THR A 59 7.54 2.27 -4.35
C THR A 59 6.58 2.21 -5.52
N LYS A 60 5.55 3.06 -5.49
CA LYS A 60 4.60 3.24 -6.58
C LYS A 60 4.95 4.49 -7.37
N GLU A 61 5.27 4.33 -8.65
CA GLU A 61 5.36 5.47 -9.57
C GLU A 61 4.00 5.70 -10.26
N VAL A 62 3.56 6.95 -10.33
CA VAL A 62 2.30 7.37 -10.97
C VAL A 62 2.49 8.71 -11.70
N THR A 63 1.59 9.03 -12.62
CA THR A 63 1.45 10.39 -13.16
C THR A 63 0.25 11.10 -12.55
N PHE A 64 0.21 12.43 -12.63
CA PHE A 64 -1.00 13.20 -12.27
C PHE A 64 -2.24 12.74 -13.05
N ALA A 65 -2.09 12.43 -14.35
CA ALA A 65 -3.19 11.95 -15.19
C ALA A 65 -3.74 10.58 -14.71
N TYR A 66 -2.88 9.67 -14.24
CA TYR A 66 -3.32 8.41 -13.64
C TYR A 66 -4.11 8.64 -12.36
N LEU A 67 -3.62 9.49 -11.46
CA LEU A 67 -4.31 9.83 -10.21
C LEU A 67 -5.69 10.46 -10.46
N GLU A 68 -5.79 11.36 -11.44
CA GLU A 68 -7.07 11.93 -11.87
C GLU A 68 -8.02 10.88 -12.46
N MET A 69 -7.51 9.95 -13.27
CA MET A 69 -8.29 8.87 -13.88
C MET A 69 -8.89 7.91 -12.85
N ILE A 70 -8.14 7.57 -11.78
CA ILE A 70 -8.64 6.73 -10.69
C ILE A 70 -9.47 7.50 -9.64
N GLY A 71 -9.79 8.78 -9.90
CA GLY A 71 -10.66 9.60 -9.06
C GLY A 71 -9.96 10.36 -7.92
N ILE A 72 -8.64 10.22 -7.75
CA ILE A 72 -7.84 10.97 -6.77
C ILE A 72 -7.54 12.38 -7.33
N LYS A 73 -8.59 13.14 -7.60
CA LYS A 73 -8.51 14.50 -8.14
C LYS A 73 -8.23 15.52 -7.04
N ARG A 74 -7.41 16.52 -7.37
CA ARG A 74 -7.02 17.64 -6.48
C ARG A 74 -6.98 18.93 -7.29
N TYR A 75 -7.54 20.02 -6.77
CA TYR A 75 -7.57 21.31 -7.47
C TYR A 75 -6.17 21.85 -7.80
N VAL A 76 -5.85 21.83 -9.11
CA VAL A 76 -4.78 22.42 -9.95
C VAL A 76 -3.47 22.94 -9.31
N ARG A 77 -3.51 23.72 -8.21
CA ARG A 77 -2.36 24.53 -7.76
C ARG A 77 -1.48 23.93 -6.66
N GLU A 78 -1.77 22.75 -6.14
CA GLU A 78 -1.08 22.25 -4.94
C GLU A 78 -0.57 20.81 -5.07
N ARG A 79 0.76 20.66 -5.23
CA ARG A 79 1.47 19.46 -4.76
C ARG A 79 1.13 19.17 -3.28
N ARG A 80 0.96 20.24 -2.48
CA ARG A 80 0.51 20.19 -1.07
C ARG A 80 -0.81 19.44 -0.81
N LYS A 81 -1.67 19.27 -1.82
CA LYS A 81 -2.91 18.47 -1.67
C LYS A 81 -2.66 16.96 -1.61
N TYR A 82 -1.44 16.51 -1.89
CA TYR A 82 -1.01 15.13 -1.73
C TYR A 82 -0.24 14.89 -0.42
N ASP A 83 0.21 15.92 0.31
CA ASP A 83 1.02 15.79 1.53
C ASP A 83 0.41 14.81 2.54
N ARG A 84 -0.89 14.90 2.81
CA ARG A 84 -1.60 13.98 3.74
C ARG A 84 -1.69 12.55 3.24
N LEU A 85 -1.72 12.33 1.92
CA LEU A 85 -1.70 11.01 1.31
C LEU A 85 -0.28 10.44 1.36
N LEU A 86 0.71 11.23 0.97
CA LEU A 86 2.15 10.92 1.03
C LEU A 86 2.61 10.58 2.45
N GLU A 87 2.28 11.41 3.44
CA GLU A 87 2.52 11.13 4.86
C GLU A 87 1.91 9.81 5.32
N THR A 88 0.69 9.49 4.85
CA THR A 88 -0.01 8.28 5.27
C THR A 88 0.60 7.04 4.61
N LEU A 89 0.93 7.12 3.32
CA LEU A 89 1.62 6.06 2.60
C LEU A 89 3.02 5.81 3.16
N ASN A 90 3.79 6.88 3.47
CA ASN A 90 5.11 6.75 4.09
C ASN A 90 5.04 6.07 5.47
N LYS A 91 3.97 6.31 6.26
CA LYS A 91 3.71 5.59 7.52
C LYS A 91 3.35 4.11 7.32
N LEU A 92 3.01 3.70 6.09
CA LEU A 92 2.83 2.31 5.64
C LEU A 92 4.05 1.78 4.87
N LYS A 93 5.20 2.49 4.87
CA LYS A 93 6.40 2.22 4.06
C LYS A 93 6.17 2.23 2.54
N ILE A 94 5.10 2.86 2.08
CA ILE A 94 4.78 3.02 0.67
C ILE A 94 5.26 4.39 0.20
N THR A 95 6.24 4.43 -0.68
CA THR A 95 6.69 5.68 -1.33
C THR A 95 5.88 5.90 -2.60
N LEU A 96 5.17 7.03 -2.70
CA LEU A 96 4.46 7.43 -3.92
C LEU A 96 5.24 8.51 -4.67
N VAL A 97 5.78 8.15 -5.84
CA VAL A 97 6.50 9.07 -6.73
C VAL A 97 5.53 9.55 -7.80
N ILE A 98 5.22 10.85 -7.79
CA ILE A 98 4.35 11.48 -8.80
C ILE A 98 5.22 12.18 -9.84
N LYS A 99 5.09 11.75 -11.09
CA LYS A 99 5.74 12.32 -12.29
C LYS A 99 4.77 13.27 -13.02
#